data_AF-A0A256BR40-F1
#
_entry.id   AF-A0A256BR40-F1
#
_cell.length_a   1.000
_cell.length_b   1.000
_cell.length_c   1.000
_cell.angle_alpha   90.00
_cell.angle_beta   90.00
_cell.angle_gamma   90.00
#
_symmetry.space_group_name_H-M   'P 1'
#
loop_
_entity.id
_entity.type
_entity.pdbx_description
1 polymer ?
#
loop_
_entity_poly.entity_id
_entity_poly.type
_entity_poly.pdbx_seq_one_letter_code
_entity_poly.pdbx_strand_id
1 'polypeptide(L)'
;MKVKQLELDLWDVLSTARQTPEDANFPMVFKLLDLTLVDLDTRSQLRIAGEAVCQITNLFCDRSSFLFEELHSRAANGEPNMADDAFDRYVRQSMVMDFEQFIEPLQSLPRKAPEYAKNGNSMVGTIDKEVLIQSLEQESLLSFEEEFERAISTAHAEDVSAWVEAIAHCIANNSSPIEPIWYLRKP
;
A
#
# COMPACT_ATOMS: atom_id res chain seq x y z
N MET A 1 -16.84 -48.40 28.96
CA MET A 1 -17.09 -48.15 27.52
C MET A 1 -15.86 -47.43 26.97
N LYS A 2 -15.07 -48.07 26.10
CA LYS A 2 -13.97 -47.39 25.40
C LYS A 2 -14.59 -46.53 24.31
N VAL A 3 -14.57 -45.22 24.50
CA VAL A 3 -14.96 -44.27 23.47
C VAL A 3 -13.92 -44.43 22.35
N LYS A 4 -14.27 -45.11 21.26
CA LYS A 4 -13.48 -45.11 20.04
C LYS A 4 -13.54 -43.67 19.52
N GLN A 5 -12.50 -42.88 19.78
CA GLN A 5 -12.30 -41.65 19.03
C GLN A 5 -12.25 -42.04 17.56
N LEU A 6 -13.15 -41.48 16.77
CA LEU A 6 -13.13 -41.62 15.32
C LEU A 6 -11.81 -40.99 14.87
N GLU A 7 -10.85 -41.80 14.42
CA GLU A 7 -9.69 -41.30 13.68
C GLU A 7 -10.23 -40.72 12.38
N LEU A 8 -10.47 -39.41 12.38
CA LEU A 8 -11.01 -38.71 11.23
C LEU A 8 -9.87 -38.54 10.23
N ASP A 9 -10.07 -38.94 8.98
CA ASP A 9 -9.05 -38.74 7.95
C ASP A 9 -8.97 -37.26 7.57
N LEU A 10 -7.75 -36.73 7.41
CA LEU A 10 -7.50 -35.32 7.09
C LEU A 10 -8.26 -34.89 5.83
N TRP A 11 -8.29 -35.75 4.83
CA TRP A 11 -8.93 -35.48 3.54
C TRP A 11 -10.46 -35.48 3.63
N ASP A 12 -11.03 -36.32 4.47
CA ASP A 12 -12.47 -36.33 4.75
C ASP A 12 -12.89 -35.05 5.47
N VAL A 13 -12.09 -34.56 6.42
CA VAL A 13 -12.34 -33.29 7.10
C VAL A 13 -12.25 -32.12 6.13
N LEU A 14 -11.21 -32.07 5.29
CA LEU A 14 -11.03 -31.01 4.31
C LEU A 14 -12.16 -31.00 3.27
N SER A 15 -12.57 -32.17 2.78
CA SER A 15 -13.66 -32.28 1.81
C SER A 15 -15.01 -31.86 2.41
N THR A 16 -15.27 -32.23 3.66
CA THR A 16 -16.49 -31.81 4.39
C THR A 16 -16.47 -30.30 4.65
N ALA A 17 -15.34 -29.75 5.10
CA ALA A 17 -15.19 -28.32 5.36
C ALA A 17 -15.37 -27.49 4.08
N ARG A 18 -14.98 -28.01 2.91
CA ARG A 18 -15.22 -27.34 1.62
C ARG A 18 -16.69 -27.29 1.20
N GLN A 19 -17.55 -28.18 1.72
CA GLN A 19 -18.99 -28.11 1.44
C GLN A 19 -19.67 -26.99 2.23
N THR A 20 -19.09 -26.61 3.37
CA THR A 20 -19.59 -25.56 4.29
C THR A 20 -18.42 -24.71 4.78
N PRO A 21 -17.79 -23.90 3.89
CA PRO A 21 -16.58 -23.15 4.21
C PRO A 21 -16.75 -22.12 5.35
N GLU A 22 -17.97 -21.62 5.56
CA GLU A 22 -18.33 -20.68 6.62
C GLU A 22 -18.14 -21.25 8.03
N ASP A 23 -18.42 -22.55 8.19
CA ASP A 23 -18.37 -23.31 9.44
C ASP A 23 -17.07 -24.12 9.60
N ALA A 24 -16.12 -23.94 8.67
CA ALA A 24 -14.87 -24.67 8.67
C ALA A 24 -14.05 -24.46 9.95
N ASN A 25 -13.73 -25.55 10.64
CA ASN A 25 -12.93 -25.58 11.86
C ASN A 25 -11.43 -25.74 11.55
N PHE A 26 -10.77 -24.64 11.19
CA PHE A 26 -9.33 -24.62 10.88
C PHE A 26 -8.44 -25.16 12.02
N PRO A 27 -8.67 -24.83 13.31
CA PRO A 27 -7.87 -25.40 14.40
C PRO A 27 -7.90 -26.94 14.44
N MET A 28 -9.04 -27.55 14.11
CA MET A 28 -9.16 -29.00 14.02
C MET A 28 -8.39 -29.56 12.82
N VAL A 29 -8.47 -28.90 11.66
CA VAL A 29 -7.74 -29.29 10.44
C VAL A 29 -6.22 -29.24 10.66
N PHE A 30 -5.69 -28.18 11.29
CA PHE A 30 -4.26 -28.08 11.57
C PHE A 30 -3.78 -29.16 12.55
N LYS A 31 -4.54 -29.42 13.62
CA LYS A 31 -4.21 -30.52 14.54
C LYS A 31 -4.18 -31.87 13.83
N LEU A 32 -5.10 -32.08 12.91
CA LEU A 32 -5.17 -33.32 12.16
C LEU A 32 -4.01 -33.45 11.18
N LEU A 33 -3.63 -32.36 10.51
CA LEU A 33 -2.44 -32.28 9.68
C LEU A 33 -1.19 -32.65 10.49
N ASP A 34 -0.99 -32.03 11.66
CA ASP A 34 0.15 -32.35 12.54
C ASP A 34 0.19 -33.84 12.88
N LEU A 35 -0.96 -34.43 13.25
CA LEU A 35 -1.08 -35.86 13.56
C LEU A 35 -0.75 -36.75 12.35
N THR A 36 -1.23 -36.40 11.15
CA THR A 36 -0.93 -37.18 9.93
C THR A 36 0.55 -37.17 9.55
N LEU A 37 1.29 -36.15 9.97
CA LEU A 37 2.70 -35.98 9.61
C LEU A 37 3.65 -36.75 10.55
N VAL A 38 3.25 -37.06 11.79
CA VAL A 38 4.15 -37.60 12.84
C VAL A 38 4.87 -38.88 12.41
N ASP A 39 4.17 -39.80 11.76
CA ASP A 39 4.68 -41.16 11.49
C ASP A 39 5.30 -41.32 10.08
N LEU A 40 5.49 -40.24 9.34
CA LEU A 40 5.95 -40.26 7.96
C LEU A 40 7.44 -39.90 7.81
N ASP A 41 8.05 -40.37 6.72
CA ASP A 41 9.39 -39.94 6.33
C ASP A 41 9.40 -38.48 5.86
N THR A 42 10.54 -37.78 6.00
CA THR A 42 10.65 -36.34 5.70
C THR A 42 10.18 -35.97 4.29
N ARG A 43 10.41 -36.82 3.28
CA ARG A 43 9.98 -36.54 1.91
C ARG A 43 8.47 -36.67 1.78
N SER A 44 7.88 -37.69 2.39
CA SER A 44 6.42 -37.85 2.44
C SER A 44 5.73 -36.76 3.27
N GLN A 45 6.34 -36.35 4.38
CA GLN A 45 5.87 -35.22 5.19
C GLN A 45 5.78 -33.94 4.35
N LEU A 46 6.85 -33.56 3.66
CA LEU A 46 6.85 -32.35 2.83
C LEU A 46 5.83 -32.43 1.68
N ARG A 47 5.68 -33.60 1.06
CA ARG A 47 4.69 -33.80 -0.01
C ARG A 47 3.26 -33.63 0.51
N ILE A 48 2.92 -34.32 1.60
CA ILE A 48 1.57 -34.31 2.18
C ILE A 48 1.26 -32.94 2.80
N ALA A 49 2.23 -32.33 3.50
CA ALA A 49 2.09 -30.98 4.02
C ALA A 49 1.88 -29.95 2.90
N GLY A 50 2.62 -30.05 1.80
CA GLY A 50 2.43 -29.16 0.64
C GLY A 50 1.02 -29.29 0.05
N GLU A 51 0.55 -30.51 -0.15
CA GLU A 51 -0.81 -30.75 -0.65
C GLU A 51 -1.89 -30.27 0.32
N ALA A 52 -1.73 -30.55 1.62
CA ALA A 52 -2.67 -30.12 2.65
C ALA A 52 -2.71 -28.59 2.77
N VAL A 53 -1.56 -27.91 2.74
CA VAL A 53 -1.50 -26.43 2.76
C VAL A 53 -2.21 -25.83 1.56
N CYS A 54 -2.04 -26.40 0.35
CA CYS A 54 -2.81 -25.96 -0.82
C CYS A 54 -4.33 -26.08 -0.58
N GLN A 55 -4.80 -27.21 -0.06
CA GLN A 55 -6.23 -27.42 0.22
C GLN A 55 -6.76 -26.48 1.31
N ILE A 56 -5.98 -26.25 2.37
CA ILE A 56 -6.34 -25.33 3.46
C ILE A 56 -6.42 -23.89 2.94
N THR A 57 -5.48 -23.50 2.07
CA THR A 57 -5.47 -22.17 1.47
C THR A 57 -6.69 -21.97 0.59
N ASN A 58 -7.05 -22.98 -0.23
CA ASN A 58 -8.27 -22.93 -1.03
C ASN A 58 -9.52 -22.80 -0.16
N LEU A 59 -9.62 -23.58 0.92
CA LEU A 59 -10.72 -23.47 1.88
C LEU A 59 -10.80 -22.08 2.52
N PHE A 60 -9.67 -21.45 2.82
CA PHE A 60 -9.62 -20.09 3.32
C PHE A 60 -10.10 -19.08 2.27
N CYS A 61 -9.69 -19.23 1.02
CA CYS A 61 -10.18 -18.42 -0.11
C CYS A 61 -11.69 -18.54 -0.26
N ASP A 62 -12.23 -19.77 -0.26
CA ASP A 62 -13.67 -20.04 -0.36
C ASP A 62 -14.44 -19.34 0.78
N ARG A 63 -13.97 -19.48 2.03
CA ARG A 63 -14.56 -18.81 3.19
C ARG A 63 -14.49 -17.29 3.09
N SER A 64 -13.35 -16.75 2.68
CA SER A 64 -13.18 -15.30 2.55
C SER A 64 -14.13 -14.72 1.50
N SER A 65 -14.29 -15.41 0.38
CA SER A 65 -15.18 -14.99 -0.71
C SER A 65 -16.62 -14.96 -0.24
N PHE A 66 -17.07 -16.02 0.46
CA PHE A 66 -18.39 -16.06 1.09
C PHE A 66 -18.60 -14.89 2.07
N LEU A 67 -17.64 -14.63 2.97
CA LEU A 67 -17.75 -13.54 3.95
C LEU A 67 -17.77 -12.15 3.30
N PHE A 68 -17.01 -11.95 2.21
CA PHE A 68 -17.05 -10.70 1.46
C PHE A 68 -18.39 -10.51 0.75
N GLU A 69 -18.95 -11.56 0.14
CA GLU A 69 -20.29 -11.52 -0.45
C GLU A 69 -21.36 -11.21 0.60
N GLU A 70 -21.30 -11.86 1.77
CA GLU A 70 -22.19 -11.60 2.89
C GLU A 70 -22.08 -10.13 3.34
N LEU A 71 -20.86 -9.64 3.54
CA LEU A 71 -20.61 -8.25 3.95
C LEU A 71 -21.11 -7.25 2.90
N HIS A 72 -20.88 -7.52 1.61
CA HIS A 72 -21.36 -6.69 0.52
C HIS A 72 -22.90 -6.68 0.46
N SER A 73 -23.54 -7.83 0.62
CA SER A 73 -25.01 -7.93 0.67
C SER A 73 -25.61 -7.15 1.85
N ARG A 74 -24.90 -7.10 2.98
CA ARG A 74 -25.30 -6.32 4.15
C ARG A 74 -25.09 -4.82 3.94
N ALA A 75 -23.97 -4.43 3.30
CA ALA A 75 -23.66 -3.04 2.99
C ALA A 75 -24.60 -2.44 1.93
N ALA A 76 -24.97 -3.23 0.91
CA ALA A 76 -25.92 -2.81 -0.13
C ALA A 76 -27.30 -2.39 0.42
N ASN A 77 -27.68 -2.88 1.61
CA ASN A 77 -28.94 -2.53 2.28
C ASN A 77 -28.82 -1.32 3.22
N GLY A 78 -27.68 -0.64 3.28
CA GLY A 78 -27.48 0.44 4.24
C GLY A 78 -26.10 1.08 4.20
N GLU A 79 -25.61 1.46 3.02
CA GLU A 79 -24.53 2.44 2.97
C GLU A 79 -24.99 3.68 3.73
N PRO A 80 -24.15 4.27 4.60
CA PRO A 80 -24.46 5.54 5.21
C PRO A 80 -24.62 6.57 4.09
N ASN A 81 -25.86 6.86 3.70
CA ASN A 81 -26.17 7.99 2.83
C ASN A 81 -25.77 9.25 3.58
N MET A 82 -24.55 9.69 3.32
CA MET A 82 -24.07 10.95 3.83
C MET A 82 -24.81 12.05 3.08
N ALA A 83 -25.50 12.91 3.82
CA ALA A 83 -26.11 14.09 3.22
C ALA A 83 -25.01 14.95 2.57
N ASP A 84 -25.34 15.66 1.49
CA ASP A 84 -24.38 16.49 0.74
C ASP A 84 -23.69 17.54 1.64
N ASP A 85 -24.32 17.91 2.75
CA ASP A 85 -23.87 18.89 3.75
C ASP A 85 -23.20 18.26 4.99
N ALA A 86 -23.01 16.94 5.04
CA ALA A 86 -22.52 16.27 6.24
C ALA A 86 -21.10 16.72 6.66
N PHE A 87 -20.34 17.29 5.73
CA PHE A 87 -19.05 17.92 6.00
C PHE A 87 -19.09 19.44 6.16
N ASP A 88 -20.21 20.13 5.91
CA ASP A 88 -20.29 21.61 5.99
C ASP A 88 -19.95 22.15 7.37
N ARG A 89 -20.21 21.35 8.42
CA ARG A 89 -19.87 21.70 9.81
C ARG A 89 -18.40 21.45 10.17
N TYR A 90 -17.68 20.70 9.35
CA TYR A 90 -16.30 20.27 9.58
C TYR A 90 -15.30 20.90 8.60
N VAL A 91 -15.76 21.30 7.40
CA VAL A 91 -14.99 22.10 6.46
C VAL A 91 -14.96 23.53 7.00
N ARG A 92 -13.86 23.88 7.67
CA ARG A 92 -13.59 25.29 7.98
C ARG A 92 -13.53 26.04 6.66
N GLN A 93 -14.45 26.97 6.46
CA GLN A 93 -14.43 27.92 5.35
C GLN A 93 -13.02 28.52 5.29
N SER A 94 -12.28 28.24 4.22
CA SER A 94 -10.98 28.84 4.00
C SER A 94 -11.20 30.35 3.88
N MET A 95 -10.63 31.13 4.81
CA MET A 95 -10.62 32.57 4.66
C MET A 95 -9.69 32.90 3.49
N VAL A 96 -10.27 33.46 2.43
CA VAL A 96 -9.49 34.08 1.36
C VAL A 96 -8.91 35.37 1.94
N MET A 97 -7.64 35.35 2.34
CA MET A 97 -6.90 36.57 2.66
C MET A 97 -6.30 37.14 1.38
N ASP A 98 -6.69 38.37 1.07
CA ASP A 98 -6.05 39.16 0.03
C ASP A 98 -4.73 39.73 0.57
N PHE A 99 -3.62 39.23 0.02
CA PHE A 99 -2.27 39.64 0.42
C PHE A 99 -1.77 40.87 -0.34
N GLU A 100 -2.50 41.37 -1.35
CA GLU A 100 -2.08 42.54 -2.15
C GLU A 100 -1.87 43.77 -1.27
N GLN A 101 -2.67 43.93 -0.22
CA GLN A 101 -2.52 45.03 0.75
C GLN A 101 -1.22 44.98 1.57
N PHE A 102 -0.54 43.83 1.62
CA PHE A 102 0.72 43.64 2.36
C PHE A 102 1.96 43.64 1.46
N ILE A 103 1.79 43.75 0.14
CA ILE A 103 2.91 43.85 -0.79
C ILE A 103 3.33 45.32 -0.90
N GLU A 104 4.50 45.64 -0.36
CA GLU A 104 5.10 46.97 -0.54
C GLU A 104 5.42 47.19 -2.03
N PRO A 105 5.06 48.35 -2.62
CA PRO A 105 5.32 48.61 -4.03
C PRO A 105 6.83 48.59 -4.29
N LEU A 106 7.27 47.68 -5.17
CA LEU A 106 8.68 47.61 -5.59
C LEU A 106 9.08 48.95 -6.21
N GLN A 107 10.01 49.66 -5.56
CA GLN A 107 10.65 50.81 -6.17
C GLN A 107 11.29 50.33 -7.49
N SER A 108 10.90 50.96 -8.60
CA SER A 108 11.36 50.54 -9.93
C SER A 108 12.87 50.75 -10.03
N LEU A 109 13.64 49.71 -9.72
CA LEU A 109 15.05 49.67 -10.07
C LEU A 109 15.15 49.70 -11.60
N PRO A 110 16.05 50.51 -12.18
CA PRO A 110 16.19 50.60 -13.63
C PRO A 110 16.49 49.21 -14.19
N ARG A 111 15.50 48.62 -14.87
CA ARG A 111 15.65 47.31 -15.51
C ARG A 111 16.71 47.44 -16.60
N LYS A 112 17.83 46.71 -16.46
CA LYS A 112 18.72 46.41 -17.58
C LYS A 112 17.86 45.70 -18.65
N ALA A 113 17.95 46.15 -19.90
CA ALA A 113 17.23 45.51 -21.00
C ALA A 113 17.59 44.01 -21.04
N PRO A 114 16.60 43.12 -21.24
CA PRO A 114 16.85 41.68 -21.25
C PRO A 114 17.77 41.33 -22.42
N GLU A 115 18.98 40.89 -22.11
CA GLU A 115 19.78 40.09 -23.03
C GLU A 115 19.03 38.78 -23.21
N TYR A 116 18.39 38.59 -24.36
CA TYR A 116 17.84 37.30 -24.78
C TYR A 116 19.00 36.30 -24.90
N ALA A 117 19.37 35.66 -23.80
CA ALA A 117 20.12 34.43 -23.84
C ALA A 117 19.20 33.40 -24.52
N LYS A 118 19.53 33.01 -25.75
CA LYS A 118 18.79 32.05 -26.58
C LYS A 118 18.62 30.65 -25.96
N ASN A 119 19.12 30.44 -24.75
CA ASN A 119 19.17 29.14 -24.11
C ASN A 119 18.36 29.25 -22.81
N GLY A 120 17.03 29.26 -22.97
CA GLY A 120 16.14 29.04 -21.84
C GLY A 120 16.33 27.61 -21.34
N ASN A 121 16.67 27.45 -20.06
CA ASN A 121 16.86 26.16 -19.39
C ASN A 121 15.52 25.44 -19.13
N SER A 122 14.58 25.51 -20.08
CA SER A 122 13.31 24.80 -20.03
C SER A 122 13.48 23.45 -20.71
N MET A 123 13.73 22.40 -19.92
CA MET A 123 13.78 21.00 -20.38
C MET A 123 12.37 20.40 -20.55
N VAL A 124 11.46 21.11 -21.22
CA VAL A 124 10.22 20.49 -21.71
C VAL A 124 10.40 20.27 -23.21
N GLY A 125 11.00 19.13 -23.54
CA GLY A 125 11.12 18.65 -24.91
C GLY A 125 9.89 17.83 -25.28
N THR A 126 9.30 18.10 -26.44
CA THR A 126 8.33 17.20 -27.06
C THR A 126 9.04 15.91 -27.48
N ILE A 127 8.84 14.85 -26.72
CA ILE A 127 9.35 13.51 -27.05
C ILE A 127 8.30 12.83 -27.93
N ASP A 128 8.76 12.29 -29.06
CA ASP A 128 7.91 11.57 -30.01
C ASP A 128 7.43 10.25 -29.39
N LYS A 129 6.14 9.92 -29.55
CA LYS A 129 5.52 8.81 -28.80
C LYS A 129 6.12 7.45 -29.16
N GLU A 130 6.62 7.35 -30.37
CA GLU A 130 7.18 6.17 -31.01
C GLU A 130 8.56 5.86 -30.43
N VAL A 131 9.31 6.90 -30.01
CA VAL A 131 10.57 6.77 -29.28
C VAL A 131 10.32 6.29 -27.85
N LEU A 132 9.24 6.76 -27.21
CA LEU A 132 8.80 6.29 -25.89
C LEU A 132 8.36 4.82 -25.91
N ILE A 133 7.62 4.40 -26.94
CA ILE A 133 7.18 3.02 -27.09
C ILE A 133 8.38 2.09 -27.31
N GLN A 134 9.35 2.47 -28.14
CA GLN A 134 10.57 1.68 -28.33
C GLN A 134 11.42 1.54 -27.06
N SER A 135 11.42 2.54 -26.18
CA SER A 135 12.15 2.46 -24.91
C SER A 135 11.44 1.56 -23.89
N LEU A 136 10.11 1.60 -23.83
CA LEU A 136 9.30 0.66 -23.04
C LEU A 136 9.43 -0.78 -23.53
N GLU A 137 9.46 -1.00 -24.85
CA GLU A 137 9.68 -2.33 -25.43
C GLU A 137 11.08 -2.89 -25.13
N GLN A 138 12.10 -2.02 -24.99
CA GLN A 138 13.44 -2.41 -24.55
C GLN A 138 13.51 -2.76 -23.06
N GLU A 139 12.74 -2.09 -22.20
CA GLU A 139 12.61 -2.45 -20.78
C GLU A 139 11.90 -3.80 -20.59
N SER A 140 10.90 -4.10 -21.42
CA SER A 140 10.17 -5.39 -21.40
C SER A 140 11.01 -6.61 -21.81
N LEU A 141 12.25 -6.43 -22.26
CA LEU A 141 13.16 -7.53 -22.65
C LEU A 141 13.99 -8.07 -21.47
N LEU A 142 13.92 -7.43 -20.30
CA LEU A 142 14.63 -7.90 -19.11
C LEU A 142 13.84 -9.04 -18.47
N SER A 143 14.56 -10.10 -18.08
CA SER A 143 13.95 -11.17 -17.29
C SER A 143 13.57 -10.62 -15.92
N PHE A 144 12.48 -11.11 -15.32
CA PHE A 144 12.03 -10.73 -13.98
C PHE A 144 13.15 -10.77 -12.92
N GLU A 145 14.11 -11.68 -13.09
CA GLU A 145 15.26 -11.84 -12.20
C GLU A 145 16.29 -10.70 -12.35
N GLU A 146 16.43 -10.13 -13.54
CA GLU A 146 17.31 -8.98 -13.81
C GLU A 146 16.68 -7.67 -13.31
N GLU A 147 15.36 -7.54 -13.38
CA GLU A 147 14.63 -6.42 -12.77
C GLU A 147 14.72 -6.46 -11.24
N PHE A 148 14.59 -7.64 -10.64
CA PHE A 148 14.71 -7.83 -9.21
C PHE A 148 16.11 -7.49 -8.69
N GLU A 149 17.16 -8.01 -9.34
CA GLU A 149 18.55 -7.67 -9.00
C GLU A 149 18.86 -6.18 -9.17
N ARG A 150 18.32 -5.54 -10.22
CA ARG A 150 18.47 -4.10 -10.40
C ARG A 150 17.77 -3.32 -9.28
N ALA A 151 16.54 -3.68 -8.92
CA ALA A 151 15.80 -3.02 -7.84
C ALA A 151 16.48 -3.19 -6.47
N ILE A 152 17.03 -4.38 -6.19
CA ILE A 152 17.85 -4.65 -5.00
C ILE A 152 19.13 -3.81 -5.01
N SER A 153 19.80 -3.72 -6.17
CA SER A 153 21.04 -2.94 -6.31
C SER A 153 20.83 -1.43 -6.09
N THR A 154 19.68 -0.88 -6.51
CA THR A 154 19.33 0.53 -6.26
C THR A 154 18.92 0.77 -4.81
N ALA A 155 18.20 -0.17 -4.19
CA ALA A 155 17.79 -0.05 -2.79
C ALA A 155 18.98 0.00 -1.80
N HIS A 156 20.11 -0.63 -2.14
CA HIS A 156 21.33 -0.61 -1.31
C HIS A 156 22.27 0.57 -1.59
N ALA A 157 22.00 1.38 -2.63
CA ALA A 157 22.81 2.53 -2.99
C ALA A 157 22.31 3.86 -2.39
N GLU A 158 21.15 3.85 -1.73
CA GLU A 158 20.59 5.04 -1.09
C GLU A 158 21.31 5.33 0.23
N ASP A 159 22.04 6.44 0.29
CA ASP A 159 22.69 6.93 1.51
C ASP A 159 21.65 7.61 2.41
N VAL A 160 20.90 6.78 3.14
CA VAL A 160 19.88 7.23 4.10
C VAL A 160 20.48 8.18 5.15
N SER A 161 21.74 7.99 5.54
CA SER A 161 22.46 8.88 6.45
C SER A 161 22.61 10.29 5.90
N ALA A 162 22.98 10.44 4.62
CA ALA A 162 23.10 11.75 3.98
C ALA A 162 21.76 12.51 3.96
N TRP A 163 20.65 11.80 3.77
CA TRP A 163 19.32 12.42 3.80
C TRP A 163 18.91 12.85 5.22
N VAL A 164 19.20 12.01 6.21
CA VAL A 164 18.95 12.34 7.62
C VAL A 164 19.77 13.58 8.03
N GLU A 165 21.04 13.66 7.64
CA GLU A 165 21.88 14.84 7.90
C GLU A 165 21.37 16.09 7.19
N ALA A 166 20.97 15.98 5.91
CA ALA A 166 20.42 17.11 5.16
C ALA A 166 19.12 17.65 5.79
N ILE A 167 18.23 16.76 6.23
CA ILE A 167 16.98 17.12 6.92
C ILE A 167 17.29 17.77 8.26
N ALA A 168 18.20 17.19 9.06
CA ALA A 168 18.59 17.74 10.36
C ALA A 168 19.20 19.14 10.21
N HIS A 169 20.07 19.34 9.23
CA HIS A 169 20.65 20.65 8.91
C HIS A 169 19.58 21.66 8.47
N CYS A 170 18.59 21.23 7.67
CA CYS A 170 17.49 22.09 7.24
C CYS A 170 16.60 22.51 8.42
N ILE A 171 16.29 21.59 9.35
CA ILE A 171 15.50 21.88 10.55
C ILE A 171 16.26 22.80 11.51
N ALA A 172 17.57 22.57 11.70
CA ALA A 172 18.40 23.41 12.56
C ALA A 172 18.53 24.85 12.02
N ASN A 173 18.67 25.00 10.71
CA ASN A 173 18.81 26.31 10.06
C ASN A 173 17.47 27.04 9.85
N ASN A 174 16.35 26.33 9.80
CA ASN A 174 15.00 26.90 9.72
C ASN A 174 14.28 26.87 11.07
N SER A 175 14.99 27.21 12.16
CA SER A 175 14.42 27.30 13.50
C SER A 175 13.67 28.62 13.76
N SER A 176 12.87 29.07 12.78
CA SER A 176 11.76 29.96 13.13
C SER A 176 10.79 29.13 13.97
N PRO A 177 10.41 29.58 15.18
CA PRO A 177 9.44 28.84 15.99
C PRO A 177 8.16 28.74 15.16
N ILE A 178 7.74 27.50 14.87
CA ILE A 178 6.39 27.26 14.35
C ILE A 178 5.46 27.56 15.52
N GLU A 179 5.14 28.84 15.71
CA GLU A 179 4.15 29.24 16.69
C GLU A 179 2.78 28.79 16.18
N PRO A 180 2.07 27.92 16.91
CA PRO A 180 0.71 27.60 16.56
C PRO A 180 -0.14 28.88 16.65
N ILE A 181 -0.85 29.19 15.56
CA ILE A 181 -1.64 30.42 15.31
C ILE A 181 -2.59 30.80 16.45
N TRP A 182 -2.89 29.88 17.37
CA TRP A 182 -3.73 30.09 18.56
C TRP A 182 -3.12 31.04 19.61
N TYR A 183 -1.80 31.33 19.58
CA TYR A 183 -1.17 32.23 20.56
C TYR A 183 -1.37 33.73 20.29
N LEU A 184 -1.85 34.12 19.11
CA LEU A 184 -2.06 35.54 18.75
C LEU A 184 -3.43 36.10 19.17
N ARG A 185 -4.25 35.33 19.90
CA ARG A 185 -5.55 35.79 20.41
C ARG A 185 -5.52 35.91 21.93
N LYS A 186 -4.93 37.00 22.44
CA LYS A 186 -5.31 37.52 23.76
C LYS A 186 -6.43 38.57 23.59
N PRO A 187 -7.37 38.65 24.55
CA PRO A 187 -8.58 39.46 24.45
C PRO A 187 -8.30 40.95 24.35
#